data_AF-A0A968QGM9-F1
#
_entry.id   AF-A0A968QGM9-F1
#
_cell.length_a   1.000
_cell.length_b   1.000
_cell.length_c   1.000
_cell.angle_alpha   90.00
_cell.angle_beta   90.00
_cell.angle_gamma   90.00
#
_symmetry.space_group_name_H-M   'P 1'
#
loop_
_entity.id
_entity.type
_entity.pdbx_description
1 polymer ?
#
loop_
_entity_poly.entity_id
_entity_poly.type
_entity_poly.pdbx_seq_one_letter_code
_entity_poly.pdbx_strand_id
1 'polypeptide(L)'
;MPATPQTPFPKTSQAKVTQVQPPKRPFWQIWQLWGILLVLCSGVIGYSATSMLLKLPKTQNCNKVFWPFASASVRLYCAQTAAEDKELEGLLSAIKLVADLPADHPLRPEIDRNIDRWAASILELGEAQFQSGKLDTAIATARRIPKNVSAQKLIDDKIAGWESIWAKGEETYQQVEKKLREADWNGAFTWAVRLTDSSNEYWATTKYEESINNINIAQEENASITKAQTQISSGKIDDLLLAIDKRMISR
;
A
#
# COMPACT_ATOMS: atom_id res chain seq x y z
N MET A 1 33.35 -74.14 -80.88
CA MET A 1 32.42 -75.04 -81.62
C MET A 1 31.01 -74.79 -81.09
N PRO A 2 29.93 -74.78 -81.89
CA PRO A 2 29.83 -74.75 -83.36
C PRO A 2 28.92 -73.61 -83.93
N ALA A 3 28.87 -73.51 -85.26
CA ALA A 3 27.80 -73.00 -86.16
C ALA A 3 27.23 -71.55 -86.09
N THR A 4 27.49 -70.80 -87.17
CA THR A 4 26.77 -69.63 -87.75
C THR A 4 25.38 -70.00 -88.34
N PRO A 5 24.40 -69.08 -88.56
CA PRO A 5 24.38 -68.15 -89.72
C PRO A 5 23.66 -66.77 -89.55
N GLN A 6 23.48 -66.04 -90.67
CA GLN A 6 22.93 -64.66 -90.81
C GLN A 6 21.38 -64.66 -90.98
N THR A 7 20.61 -63.57 -91.18
CA THR A 7 20.82 -62.17 -91.65
C THR A 7 19.65 -61.25 -91.15
N PRO A 8 19.65 -59.90 -91.29
CA PRO A 8 18.76 -59.01 -90.51
C PRO A 8 17.51 -58.44 -91.22
N PHE A 9 16.71 -57.68 -90.43
CA PHE A 9 15.59 -56.76 -90.77
C PHE A 9 14.18 -57.36 -90.98
N PRO A 10 13.09 -56.56 -90.81
CA PRO A 10 12.86 -55.47 -89.85
C PRO A 10 11.45 -55.44 -89.22
N LYS A 11 11.27 -54.65 -88.14
CA LYS A 11 10.23 -53.59 -87.95
C LYS A 11 9.82 -53.41 -86.47
N THR A 12 10.20 -52.26 -85.93
CA THR A 12 9.71 -51.74 -84.66
C THR A 12 8.33 -51.12 -84.82
N SER A 13 7.38 -51.45 -83.94
CA SER A 13 6.34 -50.51 -83.50
C SER A 13 5.72 -51.02 -82.19
N GLN A 14 6.20 -50.50 -81.06
CA GLN A 14 5.63 -50.80 -79.75
C GLN A 14 4.57 -49.75 -79.38
N ALA A 15 3.44 -50.22 -78.84
CA ALA A 15 2.36 -49.36 -78.40
C ALA A 15 2.75 -48.53 -77.15
N LYS A 16 2.17 -47.33 -77.07
CA LYS A 16 2.54 -46.28 -76.11
C LYS A 16 1.75 -46.40 -74.79
N VAL A 17 2.44 -46.50 -73.66
CA VAL A 17 1.84 -46.32 -72.33
C VAL A 17 1.67 -44.82 -72.05
N THR A 18 0.46 -44.39 -71.68
CA THR A 18 0.16 -42.98 -71.38
C THR A 18 0.31 -42.71 -69.88
N GLN A 19 1.32 -41.92 -69.52
CA GLN A 19 1.49 -41.31 -68.20
C GLN A 19 0.66 -40.02 -68.10
N VAL A 20 -0.10 -39.85 -67.01
CA VAL A 20 -0.86 -38.62 -66.73
C VAL A 20 0.06 -37.62 -66.01
N GLN A 21 0.32 -36.47 -66.62
CA GLN A 21 1.04 -35.36 -65.97
C GLN A 21 0.06 -34.44 -65.22
N PRO A 22 0.46 -33.87 -64.06
CA PRO A 22 -0.34 -32.85 -63.38
C PRO A 22 -0.36 -31.53 -64.18
N PRO A 23 -1.44 -30.73 -64.09
CA PRO A 23 -1.61 -29.54 -64.90
C PRO A 23 -0.59 -28.43 -64.55
N LYS A 24 0.12 -27.94 -65.57
CA LYS A 24 1.06 -26.82 -65.45
C LYS A 24 0.28 -25.50 -65.36
N ARG A 25 0.50 -24.72 -64.28
CA ARG A 25 -0.15 -23.41 -64.09
C ARG A 25 0.46 -22.35 -65.02
N PRO A 26 -0.33 -21.39 -65.53
CA PRO A 26 0.14 -20.36 -66.45
C PRO A 26 1.09 -19.35 -65.78
N PHE A 27 2.13 -18.93 -66.51
CA PHE A 27 3.22 -18.08 -66.02
C PHE A 27 2.76 -16.74 -65.41
N TRP A 28 1.66 -16.16 -65.91
CA TRP A 28 1.09 -14.92 -65.38
C TRP A 28 0.55 -15.05 -63.95
N GLN A 29 -0.06 -16.20 -63.60
CA GLN A 29 -0.48 -16.48 -62.22
C GLN A 29 0.72 -16.68 -61.29
N ILE A 30 1.83 -17.25 -61.81
CA ILE A 30 3.07 -17.41 -61.03
C ILE A 30 3.63 -16.03 -60.65
N TRP A 31 3.63 -15.07 -61.57
CA TRP A 31 4.10 -13.71 -61.30
C TRP A 31 3.27 -12.97 -60.24
N GLN A 32 1.94 -13.14 -60.25
CA GLN A 32 1.05 -12.60 -59.22
C GLN A 32 1.31 -13.20 -57.84
N LEU A 33 1.55 -14.51 -57.76
CA LEU A 33 1.88 -15.18 -56.50
C LEU A 33 3.20 -14.67 -55.90
N TRP A 34 4.22 -14.42 -56.72
CA TRP A 34 5.48 -13.80 -56.26
C TRP A 34 5.28 -12.35 -55.78
N GLY A 35 4.46 -11.55 -56.47
CA GLY A 35 4.12 -10.20 -56.02
C GLY A 35 3.41 -10.18 -54.66
N ILE A 36 2.40 -11.03 -54.47
CA ILE A 36 1.67 -11.17 -53.21
C ILE A 36 2.60 -11.65 -52.09
N LEU A 37 3.49 -12.61 -52.37
CA LEU A 37 4.48 -13.11 -51.40
C LEU A 37 5.44 -12.00 -50.94
N LEU A 38 5.93 -11.17 -51.85
CA LEU A 38 6.86 -10.08 -51.54
C LEU A 38 6.21 -8.98 -50.68
N VAL A 39 4.95 -8.64 -50.96
CA VAL A 39 4.16 -7.70 -50.14
C VAL A 39 3.88 -8.29 -48.74
N LEU A 40 3.53 -9.58 -48.64
CA LEU A 40 3.33 -10.24 -47.35
C LEU A 40 4.62 -10.29 -46.51
N CYS A 41 5.75 -10.69 -47.11
CA CYS A 41 7.02 -10.74 -46.40
C CYS A 41 7.47 -9.37 -45.89
N SER A 42 7.38 -8.32 -46.72
CA SER A 42 7.72 -6.95 -46.29
C SER A 42 6.79 -6.41 -45.21
N GLY A 43 5.47 -6.67 -45.31
CA GLY A 43 4.50 -6.32 -44.27
C GLY A 43 4.76 -7.02 -42.92
N VAL A 44 5.05 -8.32 -42.94
CA VAL A 44 5.36 -9.09 -41.72
C VAL A 44 6.67 -8.63 -41.07
N ILE A 45 7.69 -8.27 -41.87
CA ILE A 45 8.96 -7.72 -41.34
C ILE A 45 8.73 -6.34 -40.72
N GLY A 46 7.96 -5.45 -41.37
CA GLY A 46 7.63 -4.14 -40.80
C GLY A 46 6.81 -4.23 -39.50
N TYR A 47 5.80 -5.11 -39.48
CA TYR A 47 4.97 -5.35 -38.30
C TYR A 47 5.75 -5.99 -37.14
N SER A 48 6.63 -6.96 -37.41
CA SER A 48 7.46 -7.56 -36.37
C SER A 48 8.53 -6.59 -35.83
N ALA A 49 9.15 -5.77 -36.68
CA ALA A 49 10.09 -4.73 -36.24
C ALA A 49 9.41 -3.66 -35.35
N THR A 50 8.23 -3.19 -35.72
CA THR A 50 7.45 -2.24 -34.90
C THR A 50 6.92 -2.87 -33.61
N SER A 51 6.51 -4.14 -33.64
CA SER A 51 6.16 -4.90 -32.43
C SER A 51 7.36 -5.08 -31.48
N MET A 52 8.55 -5.30 -32.02
CA MET A 52 9.81 -5.39 -31.25
C MET A 52 10.18 -4.04 -30.60
N LEU A 53 9.99 -2.93 -31.31
CA LEU A 53 10.22 -1.57 -30.79
C LEU A 53 9.23 -1.17 -29.69
N LEU A 54 7.96 -1.59 -29.81
CA LEU A 54 6.93 -1.34 -28.80
C LEU A 54 7.01 -2.30 -27.59
N LYS A 55 7.73 -3.43 -27.72
CA LYS A 55 8.21 -4.21 -26.58
C LYS A 55 9.38 -3.50 -25.90
N LEU A 56 9.08 -2.45 -25.13
CA LEU A 56 9.97 -2.00 -24.06
C LEU A 56 10.30 -3.23 -23.19
N PRO A 57 11.58 -3.60 -23.00
CA PRO A 57 11.94 -4.70 -22.13
C PRO A 57 11.64 -4.31 -20.69
N LYS A 58 10.44 -4.69 -20.19
CA LYS A 58 10.02 -4.58 -18.77
C LYS A 58 10.91 -5.37 -17.79
N THR A 59 12.02 -5.93 -18.26
CA THR A 59 12.96 -6.78 -17.53
C THR A 59 14.28 -6.06 -17.22
N GLN A 60 14.24 -4.74 -16.99
CA GLN A 60 15.20 -4.09 -16.10
C GLN A 60 15.02 -4.69 -14.70
N ASN A 61 15.76 -5.78 -14.44
CA ASN A 61 15.76 -6.48 -13.16
C ASN A 61 16.44 -5.59 -12.12
N CYS A 62 15.68 -4.72 -11.45
CA CYS A 62 16.19 -3.80 -10.43
C CYS A 62 17.02 -4.51 -9.34
N ASN A 63 16.70 -5.78 -9.05
CA ASN A 63 17.44 -6.65 -8.12
C ASN A 63 18.84 -7.08 -8.61
N LYS A 64 19.25 -6.73 -9.83
CA LYS A 64 20.57 -7.04 -10.41
C LYS A 64 21.36 -5.78 -10.84
N VAL A 65 20.88 -4.59 -10.48
CA VAL A 65 21.51 -3.31 -10.84
C VAL A 65 22.70 -3.02 -9.93
N PHE A 66 23.86 -2.72 -10.53
CA PHE A 66 25.03 -2.24 -9.80
C PHE A 66 24.98 -0.71 -9.64
N TRP A 67 24.45 -0.26 -8.50
CA TRP A 67 24.13 1.15 -8.22
C TRP A 67 25.24 2.19 -8.48
N PRO A 68 26.54 1.92 -8.25
CA PRO A 68 27.60 2.88 -8.54
C PRO A 68 27.72 3.31 -10.02
N PHE A 69 27.29 2.46 -10.97
CA PHE A 69 27.27 2.77 -12.41
C PHE A 69 25.86 2.86 -13.00
N ALA A 70 24.81 2.81 -12.17
CA ALA A 70 23.44 2.95 -12.61
C ALA A 70 23.14 4.38 -13.04
N SER A 71 22.62 4.57 -14.26
CA SER A 71 22.17 5.89 -14.73
C SER A 71 21.02 6.43 -13.87
N ALA A 72 20.87 7.76 -13.86
CA ALA A 72 19.75 8.41 -13.17
C ALA A 72 18.37 7.92 -13.67
N SER A 73 18.25 7.56 -14.95
CA SER A 73 17.02 6.97 -15.51
C SER A 73 16.72 5.58 -14.96
N VAL A 74 17.74 4.71 -14.77
CA VAL A 74 17.56 3.39 -14.14
C VAL A 74 17.23 3.52 -12.66
N ARG A 75 17.90 4.46 -11.94
CA ARG A 75 17.57 4.77 -10.55
C ARG A 75 16.12 5.23 -10.39
N LEU A 76 15.67 6.17 -11.21
CA LEU A 76 14.30 6.68 -11.16
C LEU A 76 13.26 5.60 -11.52
N TYR A 77 13.50 4.81 -12.57
CA TYR A 77 12.61 3.69 -12.95
C TYR A 77 12.48 2.66 -11.82
N CYS A 78 13.61 2.21 -11.26
CA CYS A 78 13.59 1.22 -10.18
C CYS A 78 13.03 1.78 -8.87
N ALA A 79 13.19 3.07 -8.61
CA ALA A 79 12.53 3.74 -7.50
C ALA A 79 11.01 3.81 -7.69
N GLN A 80 10.53 4.13 -8.90
CA GLN A 80 9.10 4.09 -9.22
C GLN A 80 8.52 2.69 -8.99
N THR A 81 9.18 1.63 -9.48
CA THR A 81 8.73 0.25 -9.25
C THR A 81 8.80 -0.17 -7.79
N ALA A 82 9.81 0.25 -7.02
CA ALA A 82 9.86 -0.01 -5.58
C ALA A 82 8.70 0.66 -4.80
N ALA A 83 8.14 1.75 -5.34
CA ALA A 83 7.02 2.47 -4.73
C ALA A 83 5.62 2.06 -5.23
N GLU A 84 5.51 1.12 -6.19
CA GLU A 84 4.23 0.73 -6.80
C GLU A 84 3.21 0.21 -5.76
N ASP A 85 3.66 -0.66 -4.84
CA ASP A 85 2.81 -1.27 -3.81
C ASP A 85 2.46 -0.34 -2.64
N LYS A 86 3.05 0.87 -2.59
CA LYS A 86 2.92 1.87 -1.52
C LYS A 86 3.28 1.37 -0.10
N GLU A 87 3.96 0.23 0.04
CA GLU A 87 4.47 -0.21 1.32
C GLU A 87 5.60 0.69 1.82
N LEU A 88 5.73 0.82 3.15
CA LEU A 88 6.69 1.72 3.80
C LEU A 88 8.14 1.46 3.36
N GLU A 89 8.57 0.21 3.31
CA GLU A 89 9.93 -0.15 2.89
C GLU A 89 10.18 0.16 1.40
N GLY A 90 9.16 -0.06 0.55
CA GLY A 90 9.21 0.25 -0.87
C GLY A 90 9.35 1.75 -1.14
N LEU A 91 8.52 2.57 -0.47
CA LEU A 91 8.56 4.03 -0.56
C LEU A 91 9.90 4.60 -0.03
N LEU A 92 10.41 4.09 1.08
CA LEU A 92 11.72 4.50 1.63
C LEU A 92 12.89 4.10 0.72
N SER A 93 12.84 2.90 0.15
CA SER A 93 13.80 2.43 -0.84
C SER A 93 13.79 3.33 -2.07
N ALA A 94 12.61 3.66 -2.60
CA ALA A 94 12.41 4.54 -3.74
C ALA A 94 13.07 5.92 -3.53
N ILE A 95 12.77 6.58 -2.40
CA ILE A 95 13.38 7.88 -2.06
C ILE A 95 14.91 7.74 -1.98
N LYS A 96 15.42 6.71 -1.30
CA LYS A 96 16.87 6.51 -1.12
C LYS A 96 17.62 6.33 -2.45
N LEU A 97 17.04 5.65 -3.43
CA LEU A 97 17.67 5.41 -4.74
C LEU A 97 17.90 6.69 -5.56
N VAL A 98 17.08 7.74 -5.34
CA VAL A 98 17.14 9.01 -6.09
C VAL A 98 17.64 10.19 -5.27
N ALA A 99 17.58 10.15 -3.93
CA ALA A 99 18.04 11.24 -3.06
C ALA A 99 19.56 11.51 -3.17
N ASP A 100 20.36 10.50 -3.54
CA ASP A 100 21.80 10.63 -3.78
C ASP A 100 22.15 11.34 -5.10
N LEU A 101 21.16 11.71 -5.94
CA LEU A 101 21.41 12.39 -7.22
C LEU A 101 21.67 13.90 -7.02
N PRO A 102 22.68 14.48 -7.67
CA PRO A 102 23.02 15.90 -7.54
C PRO A 102 21.86 16.87 -7.80
N ALA A 103 21.87 18.01 -7.10
CA ALA A 103 20.82 19.02 -7.21
C ALA A 103 20.79 19.76 -8.56
N ASP A 104 21.91 19.79 -9.28
CA ASP A 104 22.08 20.34 -10.63
C ASP A 104 21.73 19.33 -11.75
N HIS A 105 21.33 18.10 -11.41
CA HIS A 105 21.03 17.06 -12.38
C HIS A 105 19.79 17.41 -13.25
N PRO A 106 19.79 17.22 -14.58
CA PRO A 106 18.67 17.62 -15.45
C PRO A 106 17.31 17.01 -15.12
N LEU A 107 17.28 15.81 -14.51
CA LEU A 107 16.03 15.16 -14.07
C LEU A 107 15.57 15.62 -12.67
N ARG A 108 16.26 16.55 -12.01
CA ARG A 108 15.96 16.98 -10.64
C ARG A 108 14.48 17.36 -10.41
N PRO A 109 13.81 18.15 -11.29
CA PRO A 109 12.41 18.48 -11.10
C PRO A 109 11.45 17.27 -11.15
N GLU A 110 11.82 16.20 -11.84
CA GLU A 110 11.04 14.95 -11.85
C GLU A 110 11.35 14.08 -10.62
N ILE A 111 12.61 14.08 -10.18
CA ILE A 111 13.03 13.39 -8.94
C ILE A 111 12.30 13.97 -7.73
N ASP A 112 12.33 15.30 -7.55
CA ASP A 112 11.67 15.97 -6.42
C ASP A 112 10.15 15.72 -6.43
N ARG A 113 9.49 15.82 -7.60
CA ARG A 113 8.06 15.47 -7.75
C ARG A 113 7.72 14.05 -7.30
N ASN A 114 8.61 13.09 -7.56
CA ASN A 114 8.40 11.70 -7.14
C ASN A 114 8.68 11.53 -5.64
N ILE A 115 9.73 12.16 -5.10
CA ILE A 115 10.02 12.15 -3.66
C ILE A 115 8.86 12.78 -2.86
N ASP A 116 8.32 13.92 -3.30
CA ASP A 116 7.18 14.58 -2.65
C ASP A 116 5.95 13.66 -2.61
N ARG A 117 5.68 12.93 -3.69
CA ARG A 117 4.57 11.96 -3.76
C ARG A 117 4.81 10.77 -2.81
N TRP A 118 6.02 10.21 -2.78
CA TRP A 118 6.34 9.06 -1.93
C TRP A 118 6.37 9.45 -0.45
N ALA A 119 6.88 10.64 -0.12
CA ALA A 119 6.82 11.22 1.22
C ALA A 119 5.36 11.40 1.66
N ALA A 120 4.49 11.95 0.81
CA ALA A 120 3.06 12.06 1.11
C ALA A 120 2.41 10.70 1.40
N SER A 121 2.73 9.63 0.65
CA SER A 121 2.24 8.28 0.95
C SER A 121 2.82 7.69 2.25
N ILE A 122 4.07 7.98 2.61
CA ILE A 122 4.61 7.60 3.94
C ILE A 122 3.88 8.34 5.07
N LEU A 123 3.56 9.62 4.87
CA LEU A 123 2.79 10.42 5.83
C LEU A 123 1.32 9.97 5.93
N GLU A 124 0.74 9.38 4.89
CA GLU A 124 -0.57 8.71 4.91
C GLU A 124 -0.55 7.44 5.78
N LEU A 125 0.52 6.63 5.69
CA LEU A 125 0.74 5.50 6.61
C LEU A 125 0.93 5.96 8.06
N GLY A 126 1.64 7.08 8.27
CA GLY A 126 1.76 7.72 9.58
C GLY A 126 0.44 8.27 10.10
N GLU A 127 -0.40 8.84 9.24
CA GLU A 127 -1.73 9.33 9.58
C GLU A 127 -2.61 8.21 10.15
N ALA A 128 -2.66 7.05 9.48
CA ALA A 128 -3.40 5.89 9.97
C ALA A 128 -2.93 5.43 11.36
N GLN A 129 -1.62 5.49 11.63
CA GLN A 129 -1.06 5.18 12.95
C GLN A 129 -1.48 6.22 14.00
N PHE A 130 -1.39 7.52 13.66
CA PHE A 130 -1.81 8.63 14.51
C PHE A 130 -3.30 8.54 14.88
N GLN A 131 -4.17 8.35 13.88
CA GLN A 131 -5.62 8.16 14.08
C GLN A 131 -5.92 6.97 15.00
N SER A 132 -5.15 5.87 14.91
CA SER A 132 -5.23 4.71 15.81
C SER A 132 -4.62 4.91 17.23
N GLY A 133 -4.32 6.15 17.63
CA GLY A 133 -3.80 6.47 18.96
C GLY A 133 -2.28 6.30 19.11
N LYS A 134 -1.52 6.13 18.02
CA LYS A 134 -0.09 5.78 18.06
C LYS A 134 0.78 6.93 17.55
N LEU A 135 0.76 8.06 18.25
CA LEU A 135 1.54 9.26 17.90
C LEU A 135 3.02 8.95 17.67
N ASP A 136 3.68 8.29 18.62
CA ASP A 136 5.12 8.01 18.53
C ASP A 136 5.47 7.18 17.30
N THR A 137 4.63 6.19 16.96
CA THR A 137 4.82 5.36 15.76
C THR A 137 4.62 6.17 14.48
N ALA A 138 3.63 7.06 14.44
CA ALA A 138 3.40 7.96 13.30
C ALA A 138 4.59 8.89 13.05
N ILE A 139 5.09 9.53 14.12
CA ILE A 139 6.28 10.39 14.07
C ILE A 139 7.52 9.59 13.68
N ALA A 140 7.71 8.40 14.24
CA ALA A 140 8.82 7.52 13.89
C ALA A 140 8.77 7.14 12.40
N THR A 141 7.60 6.74 11.88
CA THR A 141 7.37 6.44 10.46
C THR A 141 7.76 7.61 9.56
N ALA A 142 7.28 8.82 9.88
CA ALA A 142 7.62 10.04 9.13
C ALA A 142 9.14 10.37 9.18
N ARG A 143 9.78 10.22 10.34
CA ARG A 143 11.22 10.48 10.55
C ARG A 143 12.15 9.45 9.89
N ARG A 144 11.63 8.36 9.29
CA ARG A 144 12.42 7.44 8.45
C ARG A 144 12.78 8.06 7.09
N ILE A 145 12.08 9.10 6.65
CA ILE A 145 12.37 9.80 5.40
C ILE A 145 13.69 10.59 5.53
N PRO A 146 14.63 10.49 4.58
CA PRO A 146 15.92 11.22 4.63
C PRO A 146 15.75 12.74 4.73
N LYS A 147 16.58 13.40 5.55
CA LYS A 147 16.49 14.84 5.87
C LYS A 147 16.87 15.80 4.74
N ASN A 148 17.35 15.31 3.60
CA ASN A 148 17.94 16.10 2.51
C ASN A 148 17.11 16.06 1.22
N VAL A 149 15.77 16.08 1.35
CA VAL A 149 14.82 15.97 0.24
C VAL A 149 13.91 17.19 0.12
N SER A 150 13.28 17.38 -1.05
CA SER A 150 12.28 18.42 -1.31
C SER A 150 11.12 18.44 -0.30
N ALA A 151 10.66 17.25 0.09
CA ALA A 151 9.50 17.05 0.95
C ALA A 151 9.69 17.44 2.44
N GLN A 152 10.86 17.93 2.88
CA GLN A 152 11.13 18.15 4.30
C GLN A 152 10.10 19.05 4.99
N LYS A 153 9.75 20.19 4.38
CA LYS A 153 8.74 21.09 4.96
C LYS A 153 7.39 20.39 5.16
N LEU A 154 6.96 19.55 4.21
CA LEU A 154 5.72 18.79 4.32
C LEU A 154 5.75 17.80 5.49
N ILE A 155 6.90 17.18 5.75
CA ILE A 155 7.11 16.22 6.84
C ILE A 155 7.08 16.94 8.20
N ASP A 156 7.83 18.03 8.33
CA ASP A 156 7.88 18.83 9.56
C ASP A 156 6.52 19.45 9.89
N ASP A 157 5.84 20.06 8.91
CA ASP A 157 4.49 20.62 9.06
C ASP A 157 3.49 19.53 9.53
N LYS A 158 3.61 18.30 9.00
CA LYS A 158 2.72 17.19 9.32
C LYS A 158 2.94 16.64 10.73
N ILE A 159 4.21 16.48 11.14
CA ILE A 159 4.58 16.07 12.51
C ILE A 159 4.10 17.10 13.53
N ALA A 160 4.35 18.39 13.29
CA ALA A 160 3.89 19.47 14.17
C ALA A 160 2.36 19.51 14.30
N GLY A 161 1.63 19.21 13.21
CA GLY A 161 0.17 19.04 13.23
C GLY A 161 -0.29 17.92 14.15
N TRP A 162 0.32 16.73 14.06
CA TRP A 162 0.00 15.60 14.94
C TRP A 162 0.30 15.90 16.41
N GLU A 163 1.48 16.46 16.70
CA GLU A 163 1.90 16.85 18.06
C GLU A 163 0.92 17.88 18.65
N SER A 164 0.50 18.89 17.87
CA SER A 164 -0.45 19.92 18.31
C SER A 164 -1.86 19.39 18.57
N ILE A 165 -2.37 18.48 17.73
CA ILE A 165 -3.69 17.87 17.94
C ILE A 165 -3.65 16.97 19.18
N TRP A 166 -2.58 16.19 19.35
CA TRP A 166 -2.41 15.29 20.48
C TRP A 166 -2.34 16.04 21.81
N ALA A 167 -1.54 17.11 21.88
CA ALA A 167 -1.43 17.94 23.08
C ALA A 167 -2.78 18.54 23.52
N LYS A 168 -3.63 18.95 22.56
CA LYS A 168 -4.98 19.45 22.85
C LYS A 168 -5.93 18.35 23.34
N GLY A 169 -5.84 17.14 22.79
CA GLY A 169 -6.59 15.98 23.25
C GLY A 169 -6.23 15.61 24.69
N GLU A 170 -4.93 15.55 24.98
CA GLU A 170 -4.37 15.29 26.31
C GLU A 170 -4.78 16.37 27.33
N GLU A 171 -4.68 17.67 27.00
CA GLU A 171 -5.18 18.75 27.85
C GLU A 171 -6.67 18.59 28.18
N THR A 172 -7.48 18.24 27.18
CA THR A 172 -8.94 18.04 27.35
C THR A 172 -9.22 16.86 28.28
N TYR A 173 -8.52 15.74 28.10
CA TYR A 173 -8.64 14.55 28.95
C TYR A 173 -8.17 14.82 30.40
N GLN A 174 -7.12 15.61 30.60
CA GLN A 174 -6.68 16.03 31.93
C GLN A 174 -7.74 16.86 32.67
N GLN A 175 -8.59 17.62 31.97
CA GLN A 175 -9.73 18.30 32.60
C GLN A 175 -10.86 17.32 32.99
N VAL A 176 -11.13 16.28 32.19
CA VAL A 176 -12.06 15.19 32.59
C VAL A 176 -11.59 14.54 33.89
N GLU A 177 -10.33 14.11 33.91
CA GLU A 177 -9.67 13.51 35.07
C GLU A 177 -9.67 14.42 36.31
N LYS A 178 -9.44 15.73 36.12
CA LYS A 178 -9.55 16.71 37.19
C LYS A 178 -10.98 16.80 37.74
N LYS A 179 -11.98 16.83 36.86
CA LYS A 179 -13.40 16.92 37.26
C LYS A 179 -13.92 15.65 37.94
N LEU A 180 -13.44 14.48 37.52
CA LEU A 180 -13.65 13.22 38.24
C LEU A 180 -13.11 13.28 39.68
N ARG A 181 -11.87 13.76 39.88
CA ARG A 181 -11.29 13.94 41.23
C ARG A 181 -12.01 14.98 42.10
N GLU A 182 -12.62 15.99 41.48
CA GLU A 182 -13.46 16.99 42.16
C GLU A 182 -14.88 16.46 42.48
N ALA A 183 -15.22 15.22 42.10
CA ALA A 183 -16.58 14.65 42.12
C ALA A 183 -17.63 15.49 41.34
N ASP A 184 -17.16 16.30 40.38
CA ASP A 184 -17.96 17.14 39.50
C ASP A 184 -18.31 16.36 38.22
N TRP A 185 -19.25 15.43 38.34
CA TRP A 185 -19.63 14.52 37.26
C TRP A 185 -20.15 15.24 36.01
N ASN A 186 -20.89 16.34 36.22
CA ASN A 186 -21.43 17.15 35.13
C ASN A 186 -20.31 17.92 34.41
N GLY A 187 -19.35 18.47 35.15
CA GLY A 187 -18.13 19.05 34.59
C GLY A 187 -17.31 18.02 33.83
N ALA A 188 -17.13 16.81 34.38
CA ALA A 188 -16.40 15.72 33.73
C ALA A 188 -17.05 15.32 32.39
N PHE A 189 -18.38 15.15 32.37
CA PHE A 189 -19.13 14.87 31.14
C PHE A 189 -18.99 16.00 30.11
N THR A 190 -19.10 17.26 30.57
CA THR A 190 -18.95 18.45 29.71
C THR A 190 -17.57 18.52 29.05
N TRP A 191 -16.50 18.14 29.76
CA TRP A 191 -15.15 18.06 29.19
C TRP A 191 -14.96 16.81 28.33
N ALA A 192 -15.58 15.67 28.68
CA ALA A 192 -15.48 14.45 27.89
C ALA A 192 -16.04 14.64 26.48
N VAL A 193 -17.22 15.28 26.36
CA VAL A 193 -17.81 15.60 25.04
C VAL A 193 -16.86 16.41 24.15
N ARG A 194 -16.01 17.29 24.70
CA ARG A 194 -15.04 18.06 23.90
C ARG A 194 -13.96 17.20 23.24
N LEU A 195 -13.77 15.96 23.68
CA LEU A 195 -12.88 15.01 23.00
C LEU A 195 -13.41 14.67 21.60
N THR A 196 -14.74 14.70 21.38
CA THR A 196 -15.34 14.45 20.05
C THR A 196 -15.07 15.57 19.05
N ASP A 197 -14.64 16.75 19.49
CA ASP A 197 -14.22 17.86 18.63
C ASP A 197 -12.78 17.67 18.08
N SER A 198 -12.09 16.61 18.50
CA SER A 198 -10.74 16.29 18.05
C SER A 198 -10.75 15.71 16.63
N SER A 199 -9.85 16.18 15.77
CA SER A 199 -9.62 15.61 14.43
C SER A 199 -8.82 14.30 14.46
N ASN A 200 -8.75 13.63 15.61
CA ASN A 200 -8.09 12.36 15.83
C ASN A 200 -9.10 11.35 16.38
N GLU A 201 -9.31 10.27 15.66
CA GLU A 201 -10.33 9.24 15.90
C GLU A 201 -10.18 8.60 17.29
N TYR A 202 -8.96 8.26 17.72
CA TYR A 202 -8.71 7.71 19.05
C TYR A 202 -9.18 8.64 20.19
N TRP A 203 -8.93 9.95 20.07
CA TRP A 203 -9.45 10.92 21.03
C TRP A 203 -10.98 11.04 20.95
N ALA A 204 -11.54 11.16 19.74
CA ALA A 204 -12.96 11.38 19.52
C ALA A 204 -13.85 10.16 19.81
N THR A 205 -13.30 8.95 19.80
CA THR A 205 -14.02 7.68 20.03
C THR A 205 -13.54 7.00 21.31
N THR A 206 -12.36 6.37 21.28
CA THR A 206 -11.87 5.49 22.35
C THR A 206 -11.75 6.23 23.69
N LYS A 207 -11.09 7.40 23.71
CA LYS A 207 -10.91 8.17 24.95
C LYS A 207 -12.17 8.88 25.41
N TYR A 208 -13.07 9.23 24.49
CA TYR A 208 -14.41 9.71 24.84
C TYR A 208 -15.22 8.61 25.54
N GLU A 209 -15.35 7.42 24.95
CA GLU A 209 -16.09 6.29 25.51
C GLU A 209 -15.52 5.84 26.86
N GLU A 210 -14.19 5.74 26.98
CA GLU A 210 -13.48 5.46 28.24
C GLU A 210 -13.84 6.50 29.31
N SER A 211 -13.85 7.79 28.97
CA SER A 211 -14.23 8.88 29.87
C SER A 211 -15.67 8.74 30.36
N ILE A 212 -16.62 8.48 29.45
CA ILE A 212 -18.05 8.30 29.82
C ILE A 212 -18.23 7.09 30.72
N ASN A 213 -17.57 5.97 30.43
CA ASN A 213 -17.62 4.78 31.27
C ASN A 213 -17.09 5.05 32.68
N ASN A 214 -15.94 5.71 32.80
CA ASN A 214 -15.34 6.05 34.09
C ASN A 214 -16.23 7.00 34.92
N ILE A 215 -16.88 7.98 34.27
CA ILE A 215 -17.86 8.87 34.89
C ILE A 215 -19.07 8.10 35.45
N ASN A 216 -19.62 7.15 34.69
CA ASN A 216 -20.77 6.36 35.12
C ASN A 216 -20.42 5.46 36.32
N ILE A 217 -19.29 4.76 36.27
CA ILE A 217 -18.81 3.92 37.37
C ILE A 217 -18.64 4.75 38.66
N ALA A 218 -17.99 5.92 38.56
CA ALA A 218 -17.77 6.79 39.72
C ALA A 218 -19.08 7.34 40.32
N GLN A 219 -20.09 7.63 39.49
CA GLN A 219 -21.43 8.01 39.97
C GLN A 219 -22.13 6.86 40.70
N GLU A 220 -22.11 5.65 40.14
CA GLU A 220 -22.75 4.47 40.73
C GLU A 220 -22.11 4.08 42.08
N GLU A 221 -20.78 4.07 42.14
CA GLU A 221 -20.03 3.80 43.37
C GLU A 221 -20.37 4.82 44.46
N ASN A 222 -20.32 6.12 44.16
CA ASN A 222 -20.64 7.19 45.11
C ASN A 222 -22.11 7.14 45.58
N ALA A 223 -23.04 6.79 44.69
CA ALA A 223 -24.45 6.58 45.04
C ALA A 223 -24.64 5.36 45.97
N SER A 224 -23.82 4.31 45.83
CA SER A 224 -23.83 3.16 46.74
C SER A 224 -23.26 3.51 48.12
N ILE A 225 -22.17 4.27 48.18
CA ILE A 225 -21.54 4.76 49.42
C ILE A 225 -22.51 5.67 50.19
N THR A 226 -23.21 6.57 49.50
CA THR A 226 -24.22 7.45 50.12
C THR A 226 -25.38 6.65 50.73
N LYS A 227 -25.81 5.55 50.08
CA LYS A 227 -26.82 4.63 50.63
C LYS A 227 -26.31 3.90 51.88
N ALA A 228 -25.05 3.48 51.90
CA ALA A 228 -24.44 2.87 53.08
C ALA A 228 -24.33 3.87 54.24
N GLN A 229 -23.83 5.08 53.99
CA GLN A 229 -23.72 6.15 54.98
C GLN A 229 -25.08 6.53 55.59
N THR A 230 -26.14 6.63 54.78
CA THR A 230 -27.49 6.96 55.28
C THR A 230 -28.12 5.81 56.08
N GLN A 231 -27.83 4.53 55.76
CA GLN A 231 -28.22 3.40 56.59
C GLN A 231 -27.48 3.36 57.93
N ILE A 232 -26.19 3.72 57.93
CA ILE A 232 -25.37 3.87 59.14
C ILE A 232 -25.91 5.04 60.00
N SER A 233 -26.11 6.23 59.43
CA SER A 233 -26.52 7.41 60.19
C SER A 233 -27.99 7.40 60.64
N SER A 234 -28.85 6.56 60.07
CA SER A 234 -30.27 6.45 60.45
C SER A 234 -30.53 5.50 61.63
N GLY A 235 -29.48 5.08 62.36
CA GLY A 235 -29.62 4.25 63.55
C GLY A 235 -29.86 2.76 63.28
N LYS A 236 -29.94 2.33 62.01
CA LYS A 236 -30.03 0.90 61.67
C LYS A 236 -28.75 0.10 62.00
N ILE A 237 -27.69 0.76 62.46
CA ILE A 237 -26.55 0.09 63.11
C ILE A 237 -27.02 -0.66 64.35
N ASP A 238 -27.91 -0.09 65.15
CA ASP A 238 -28.38 -0.74 66.39
C ASP A 238 -29.24 -1.96 66.06
N ASP A 239 -30.09 -1.89 65.03
CA ASP A 239 -30.81 -3.05 64.47
C ASP A 239 -29.84 -4.13 63.93
N LEU A 240 -28.76 -3.73 63.24
CA LEU A 240 -27.74 -4.65 62.72
C LEU A 240 -26.95 -5.32 63.85
N LEU A 241 -26.56 -4.56 64.88
CA LEU A 241 -25.87 -5.07 66.07
C LEU A 241 -26.80 -6.01 66.87
N LEU A 242 -28.07 -5.62 67.08
CA LEU A 242 -29.08 -6.49 67.72
C LEU A 242 -29.32 -7.77 66.92
N ALA A 243 -29.33 -7.71 65.58
CA ALA A 243 -29.47 -8.89 64.73
C ALA A 243 -28.25 -9.83 64.80
N ILE A 244 -27.04 -9.27 64.99
CA ILE A 244 -25.80 -10.05 65.16
C ILE A 244 -25.75 -10.68 66.55
N ASP A 245 -26.02 -9.91 67.60
CA ASP A 245 -25.99 -10.35 69.01
C ASP A 245 -27.03 -11.45 69.27
N LYS A 246 -28.28 -11.24 68.83
CA LYS A 246 -29.37 -12.22 68.93
C LYS A 246 -29.06 -13.54 68.21
N ARG A 247 -28.22 -13.51 67.16
CA ARG A 247 -27.79 -14.68 66.39
C ARG A 247 -26.57 -15.40 67.00
N MET A 248 -25.81 -14.72 67.87
CA MET A 248 -24.81 -15.35 68.74
C MET A 248 -25.44 -16.00 69.97
N ILE A 249 -26.52 -15.40 70.53
CA ILE A 249 -27.25 -15.94 71.69
C ILE A 249 -28.14 -17.15 71.32
N SER A 250 -28.50 -17.31 70.04
CA SER A 250 -29.33 -18.44 69.55
C SER A 250 -28.51 -19.64 69.01
N ARG A 251 -27.26 -19.81 69.43
CA ARG A 251 -26.41 -20.99 69.17
C ARG A 251 -25.98 -21.63 70.48
#